data_AF-A0AAE0TIY9-F1
#
_entry.id   AF-A0AAE0TIY9-F1
#
_cell.length_a   1.000
_cell.length_b   1.000
_cell.length_c   1.000
_cell.angle_alpha   90.00
_cell.angle_beta   90.00
_cell.angle_gamma   90.00
#
_symmetry.space_group_name_H-M   'P 1'
#
loop_
_entity.id
_entity.type
_entity.pdbx_description
1 polymer ?
#
loop_
_entity_poly.entity_id
_entity_poly.type
_entity_poly.pdbx_seq_one_letter_code
_entity_poly.pdbx_strand_id
1 'polypeptide(L)'
;MNRRRVLKRNSWFSPRGPDLGSPLTGLSSKSGIEEFTSTVCAKNVKLHISNTQQTCEKQKPRQNPLNIYIGENFTVRLYDWFRFTSLIKDNKNGAIFQCDFRPLKKPMDMSLSAGALNILQVPNAGGSSIVSEVLSFEMLQRCFRAKLYKTEMEVSYFPEGGSITDYVCDMFNTKIGVSVTRAIKFHGEYVHDDAEHLLMKKLKGIVQSSRNSLEKWSKQILHVWSPNKHTANVITQVYNNLPDDVKSNTVVIVTTTQASNFIYKNR
;
A
#
# COMPACT_ATOMS: atom_id res chain seq x y z
N MET A 1 -38.74 -25.18 -13.95
CA MET A 1 -39.17 -24.71 -12.62
C MET A 1 -37.99 -24.82 -11.66
N ASN A 2 -37.14 -23.79 -11.58
CA ASN A 2 -36.15 -23.68 -10.51
C ASN A 2 -35.67 -22.23 -10.36
N ARG A 3 -35.63 -21.79 -9.10
CA ARG A 3 -35.79 -20.41 -8.64
C ARG A 3 -34.52 -19.56 -8.82
N ARG A 4 -34.67 -18.43 -9.52
CA ARG A 4 -33.78 -17.26 -9.39
C ARG A 4 -34.06 -16.58 -8.05
N ARG A 5 -33.05 -16.44 -7.18
CA ARG A 5 -33.12 -15.54 -6.02
C ARG A 5 -32.30 -14.29 -6.29
N VAL A 6 -33.04 -13.20 -6.51
CA VAL A 6 -32.57 -11.82 -6.51
C VAL A 6 -32.32 -11.42 -5.04
N LEU A 7 -31.08 -11.10 -4.69
CA LEU A 7 -30.75 -10.51 -3.39
C LEU A 7 -30.91 -8.99 -3.47
N LYS A 8 -31.84 -8.48 -2.65
CA LYS A 8 -32.18 -7.07 -2.49
C LYS A 8 -31.09 -6.32 -1.72
N ARG A 9 -30.78 -5.10 -2.19
CA ARG A 9 -30.01 -4.06 -1.50
C ARG A 9 -30.80 -3.56 -0.29
N ASN A 10 -30.17 -3.51 0.89
CA ASN A 10 -30.69 -2.78 2.04
C ASN A 10 -29.86 -1.50 2.28
N SER A 11 -30.59 -0.40 2.25
CA SER A 11 -30.27 0.97 2.58
C SER A 11 -30.01 1.17 4.07
N TRP A 12 -28.94 1.87 4.43
CA TRP A 12 -28.77 2.52 5.73
C TRP A 12 -28.38 3.98 5.49
N PHE A 13 -29.39 4.85 5.54
CA PHE A 13 -29.24 6.28 5.74
C PHE A 13 -30.31 6.68 6.76
N SER A 14 -29.90 7.35 7.83
CA SER A 14 -30.79 8.23 8.59
C SER A 14 -29.98 9.42 9.10
N PRO A 15 -30.52 10.65 9.01
CA PRO A 15 -29.79 11.89 9.21
C PRO A 15 -29.95 12.42 10.64
N ARG A 16 -28.99 13.20 11.13
CA ARG A 16 -29.20 14.18 12.23
C ARG A 16 -28.32 15.41 12.04
N GLY A 17 -28.98 16.56 11.98
CA GLY A 17 -28.56 17.83 12.59
C GLY A 17 -29.83 18.46 13.21
N PRO A 18 -29.83 19.72 13.69
CA PRO A 18 -28.73 20.60 14.12
C PRO A 18 -28.96 21.15 15.57
N ASP A 19 -28.06 22.02 16.06
CA ASP A 19 -28.33 23.20 16.93
C ASP A 19 -27.01 23.67 17.60
N LEU A 20 -26.49 24.88 17.28
CA LEU A 20 -26.78 26.22 17.84
C LEU A 20 -26.18 26.47 19.24
N GLY A 21 -25.29 27.48 19.34
CA GLY A 21 -24.90 28.11 20.60
C GLY A 21 -23.44 28.58 20.72
N SER A 22 -23.14 29.79 20.25
CA SER A 22 -22.07 30.67 20.77
C SER A 22 -22.70 31.62 21.83
N PRO A 23 -22.03 32.63 22.45
CA PRO A 23 -20.62 33.06 22.42
C PRO A 23 -20.05 33.46 23.82
N LEU A 24 -18.76 33.88 23.88
CA LEU A 24 -18.24 35.15 24.46
C LEU A 24 -16.91 35.06 25.23
N THR A 25 -16.00 35.99 24.86
CA THR A 25 -14.99 36.73 25.65
C THR A 25 -13.79 35.96 26.23
N GLY A 26 -12.54 36.43 26.25
CA GLY A 26 -11.92 37.73 26.00
C GLY A 26 -10.62 37.83 26.85
N LEU A 27 -9.69 38.71 26.46
CA LEU A 27 -8.42 39.11 27.12
C LEU A 27 -7.22 38.14 26.97
N SER A 28 -6.11 38.44 26.27
CA SER A 28 -5.25 39.64 26.12
C SER A 28 -4.24 39.88 27.26
N SER A 29 -3.00 39.47 26.95
CA SER A 29 -1.65 39.92 27.34
C SER A 29 -1.44 40.94 28.47
N LYS A 30 -0.51 40.61 29.38
CA LYS A 30 0.49 41.49 30.02
C LYS A 30 1.74 40.62 30.33
N SER A 31 2.90 40.78 29.68
CA SER A 31 4.01 41.71 29.98
C SER A 31 4.35 41.86 31.48
N GLY A 32 5.55 41.42 31.85
CA GLY A 32 6.12 41.56 33.19
C GLY A 32 7.59 41.17 33.18
N ILE A 33 8.45 42.16 33.00
CA ILE A 33 9.89 42.13 33.24
C ILE A 33 10.08 42.30 34.75
N GLU A 34 10.77 41.38 35.42
CA GLU A 34 11.38 41.67 36.72
C GLU A 34 12.83 41.19 36.75
N GLU A 35 13.69 42.18 36.97
CA GLU A 35 15.11 42.15 37.19
C GLU A 35 15.32 41.99 38.71
N PHE A 36 16.10 41.00 39.16
CA PHE A 36 16.58 40.96 40.54
C PHE A 36 18.06 40.61 40.59
N THR A 37 18.79 41.54 41.19
CA THR A 37 20.24 41.59 41.31
C THR A 37 20.79 40.69 42.43
N SER A 38 21.85 39.96 42.08
CA SER A 38 23.09 39.70 42.84
C SER A 38 23.00 39.17 44.29
N THR A 39 23.59 38.00 44.50
CA THR A 39 24.66 37.82 45.51
C THR A 39 25.65 36.75 45.04
N VAL A 40 26.91 37.14 44.98
CA VAL A 40 28.09 36.34 44.63
C VAL A 40 28.56 35.56 45.85
N CYS A 41 28.91 34.28 45.69
CA CYS A 41 29.98 33.68 46.46
C CYS A 41 30.71 32.63 45.63
N ALA A 42 31.96 32.94 45.31
CA ALA A 42 32.83 32.22 44.41
C ALA A 42 33.40 30.94 45.03
N LYS A 43 33.38 29.83 44.29
CA LYS A 43 34.37 28.74 44.42
C LYS A 43 34.76 28.20 43.04
N ASN A 44 36.06 28.27 42.79
CA ASN A 44 36.82 27.88 41.61
C ASN A 44 36.42 26.54 40.98
N VAL A 45 36.15 26.53 39.66
CA VAL A 45 36.41 25.36 38.80
C VAL A 45 36.93 25.84 37.44
N LYS A 46 38.06 25.25 37.03
CA LYS A 46 38.82 25.49 35.80
C LYS A 46 37.94 25.56 34.54
N LEU A 47 38.13 26.61 33.75
CA LEU A 47 37.65 26.71 32.37
C LEU A 47 38.36 25.68 31.49
N HIS A 48 37.65 24.59 31.16
CA HIS A 48 37.97 23.77 29.99
C HIS A 48 37.10 24.27 28.84
N ILE A 49 37.72 24.96 27.88
CA ILE A 49 37.11 25.28 26.60
C ILE A 49 37.07 23.99 25.79
N SER A 50 35.91 23.34 25.73
CA SER A 50 35.63 22.27 24.77
C SER A 50 34.82 22.84 23.61
N ASN A 51 35.47 22.92 22.45
CA ASN A 51 34.84 23.14 21.17
C ASN A 51 33.77 22.07 20.90
N THR A 52 32.49 22.44 20.94
CA THR A 52 31.42 21.61 20.39
C THR A 52 30.93 22.24 19.11
N GLN A 53 31.64 21.97 18.02
CA GLN A 53 31.10 22.13 16.67
C GLN A 53 30.04 21.04 16.48
N GLN A 54 28.80 21.36 16.80
CA GLN A 54 27.65 20.52 16.46
C GLN A 54 27.31 20.79 14.99
N THR A 55 28.01 20.11 14.08
CA THR A 55 27.68 20.09 12.66
C THR A 55 26.43 19.25 12.45
N CYS A 56 25.32 19.91 12.11
CA CYS A 56 24.13 19.27 11.55
C CYS A 56 24.46 18.67 10.18
N GLU A 57 24.98 17.45 10.17
CA GLU A 57 25.12 16.67 8.94
C GLU A 57 23.73 16.28 8.43
N LYS A 58 23.26 17.00 7.41
CA LYS A 58 22.15 16.55 6.56
C LYS A 58 22.59 15.24 5.91
N GLN A 59 22.13 14.11 6.44
CA GLN A 59 22.37 12.80 5.85
C GLN A 59 21.84 12.81 4.41
N LYS A 60 22.77 12.79 3.45
CA LYS A 60 22.47 12.63 2.02
C LYS A 60 21.72 11.29 1.88
N PRO A 61 20.55 11.24 1.19
CA PRO A 61 19.80 10.00 1.07
C PRO A 61 20.69 8.93 0.44
N ARG A 62 20.89 7.80 1.15
CA ARG A 62 21.59 6.64 0.60
C ARG A 62 20.89 6.28 -0.71
N GLN A 63 21.59 6.46 -1.83
CA GLN A 63 21.09 5.98 -3.11
C GLN A 63 21.18 4.45 -3.07
N ASN A 64 20.03 3.80 -2.83
CA ASN A 64 19.92 2.36 -2.96
C ASN A 64 20.29 1.95 -4.38
N PRO A 65 20.97 0.80 -4.58
CA PRO A 65 21.28 0.32 -5.91
C PRO A 65 19.98 0.18 -6.71
N LEU A 66 19.91 0.91 -7.82
CA LEU A 66 18.77 0.86 -8.73
C LEU A 66 18.75 -0.50 -9.41
N ASN A 67 17.72 -1.29 -9.12
CA ASN A 67 17.52 -2.58 -9.77
C ASN A 67 16.47 -2.40 -10.86
N ILE A 68 16.88 -2.54 -12.12
CA ILE A 68 15.98 -2.40 -13.26
C ILE A 68 15.80 -3.77 -13.89
N TYR A 69 14.56 -4.23 -13.94
CA TYR A 69 14.16 -5.33 -14.81
C TYR A 69 13.86 -4.78 -16.21
N ILE A 70 14.48 -5.36 -17.23
CA ILE A 70 14.21 -5.06 -18.64
C ILE A 70 13.76 -6.36 -19.30
N GLY A 71 12.48 -6.42 -19.67
CA GLY A 71 11.89 -7.55 -20.38
C GLY A 71 11.31 -7.14 -21.72
N GLU A 72 10.79 -8.12 -22.46
CA GLU A 72 10.13 -7.91 -23.75
C GLU A 72 8.79 -7.15 -23.65
N ASN A 73 8.07 -7.32 -22.53
CA ASN A 73 6.71 -6.81 -22.35
C ASN A 73 6.71 -5.45 -21.67
N PHE A 74 7.64 -5.24 -20.73
CA PHE A 74 7.71 -4.08 -19.87
C PHE A 74 9.09 -3.96 -19.22
N THR A 75 9.34 -2.80 -18.62
CA THR A 75 10.46 -2.56 -17.71
C THR A 75 9.92 -2.23 -16.31
N VAL A 76 10.65 -2.63 -15.28
CA VAL A 76 10.33 -2.31 -13.89
C VAL A 76 11.55 -1.72 -13.21
N ARG A 77 11.39 -0.55 -12.59
CA ARG A 77 12.43 0.06 -11.76
C ARG A 77 12.11 -0.18 -10.30
N LEU A 78 12.92 -0.99 -9.65
CA LEU A 78 12.79 -1.38 -8.25
C LEU A 78 13.72 -0.52 -7.41
N TYR A 79 13.16 0.21 -6.44
CA TYR A 79 13.94 1.18 -5.65
C TYR A 79 14.85 0.50 -4.63
N ASP A 80 14.49 -0.71 -4.18
CA ASP A 80 15.30 -1.48 -3.23
C ASP A 80 14.99 -2.99 -3.31
N TRP A 81 15.68 -3.70 -4.21
CA TRP A 81 15.48 -5.13 -4.44
C TRP A 81 15.72 -5.96 -3.18
N PHE A 82 16.87 -5.75 -2.53
CA PHE A 82 17.29 -6.56 -1.38
C PHE A 82 16.34 -6.36 -0.21
N ARG A 83 15.90 -5.12 0.04
CA ARG A 83 14.87 -4.85 1.04
C ARG A 83 13.58 -5.58 0.69
N PHE A 84 13.12 -5.55 -0.56
CA PHE A 84 11.89 -6.27 -0.93
C PHE A 84 12.00 -7.77 -0.62
N THR A 85 13.10 -8.42 -1.00
CA THR A 85 13.32 -9.84 -0.68
C THR A 85 13.28 -10.10 0.83
N SER A 86 13.93 -9.25 1.63
CA SER A 86 13.90 -9.36 3.09
C SER A 86 12.51 -9.14 3.67
N LEU A 87 11.75 -8.19 3.15
CA LEU A 87 10.38 -7.88 3.58
C LEU A 87 9.41 -9.05 3.32
N ILE A 88 9.59 -9.77 2.22
CA ILE A 88 8.76 -10.94 1.90
C ILE A 88 9.10 -12.11 2.82
N LYS A 89 10.38 -12.31 3.15
CA LYS A 89 10.81 -13.38 4.06
C LYS A 89 10.46 -13.10 5.54
N ASP A 90 10.37 -11.83 5.94
CA ASP A 90 9.89 -11.46 7.26
C ASP A 90 8.37 -11.69 7.35
N ASN A 91 7.93 -12.81 7.92
CA ASN A 91 6.51 -13.14 8.03
C ASN A 91 5.74 -12.35 9.10
N LYS A 92 6.40 -11.44 9.85
CA LYS A 92 5.79 -10.74 11.00
C LYS A 92 5.29 -9.36 10.63
N ASN A 93 6.13 -8.54 9.99
CA ASN A 93 5.86 -7.11 9.86
C ASN A 93 5.37 -6.71 8.48
N GLY A 94 4.42 -5.78 8.43
CA GLY A 94 4.03 -5.10 7.21
C GLY A 94 5.12 -4.14 6.75
N ALA A 95 5.11 -3.80 5.47
CA ALA A 95 5.95 -2.73 4.96
C ALA A 95 5.34 -2.11 3.70
N ILE A 96 5.93 -1.01 3.24
CA ILE A 96 5.62 -0.42 1.94
C ILE A 96 6.85 -0.41 1.05
N PHE A 97 6.63 -0.74 -0.22
CA PHE A 97 7.64 -0.84 -1.25
C PHE A 97 7.17 -0.11 -2.51
N GLN A 98 8.02 0.73 -3.09
CA GLN A 98 7.71 1.47 -4.31
C GLN A 98 8.52 0.96 -5.50
N CYS A 99 7.89 0.97 -6.67
CA CYS A 99 8.56 0.75 -7.95
C CYS A 99 7.86 1.51 -9.09
N ASP A 100 8.53 1.59 -10.23
CA ASP A 100 7.96 2.11 -11.47
C ASP A 100 7.74 0.98 -12.47
N PHE A 101 6.63 1.03 -13.20
CA PHE A 101 6.30 0.09 -14.27
C PHE A 101 6.07 0.84 -15.58
N ARG A 102 6.74 0.39 -16.65
CA ARG A 102 6.58 0.94 -17.99
C ARG A 102 6.35 -0.19 -19.00
N PRO A 103 5.17 -0.29 -19.62
CA PRO A 103 4.90 -1.26 -20.67
C PRO A 103 5.67 -0.89 -21.94
N LEU A 104 6.15 -1.91 -22.63
CA LEU A 104 6.75 -1.81 -23.97
C LEU A 104 5.78 -2.32 -25.05
N LYS A 105 4.81 -3.15 -24.67
CA LYS A 105 3.76 -3.69 -25.52
C LYS A 105 2.38 -3.41 -24.93
N LYS A 106 1.31 -3.46 -25.75
CA LYS A 106 -0.06 -3.47 -25.23
C LYS A 106 -0.36 -4.84 -24.62
N PRO A 107 -1.29 -4.96 -23.65
CA PRO A 107 -1.58 -6.23 -22.98
C PRO A 107 -1.90 -7.40 -23.92
N MET A 108 -2.57 -7.14 -25.05
CA MET A 108 -2.92 -8.18 -26.03
C MET A 108 -1.71 -8.71 -26.81
N ASP A 109 -0.64 -7.92 -26.88
CA ASP A 109 0.59 -8.25 -27.63
C ASP A 109 1.70 -8.78 -26.69
N MET A 110 1.43 -8.85 -25.38
CA MET A 110 2.39 -9.32 -24.40
C MET A 110 2.50 -10.85 -24.43
N SER A 111 3.73 -11.35 -24.39
CA SER A 111 4.00 -12.77 -24.18
C SER A 111 3.89 -13.07 -22.69
N LEU A 112 2.72 -13.47 -22.22
CA LEU A 112 2.43 -13.68 -20.80
C LEU A 112 2.99 -15.03 -20.31
N SER A 113 3.40 -15.09 -19.04
CA SER A 113 3.74 -16.35 -18.39
C SER A 113 2.52 -17.27 -18.28
N ALA A 114 2.76 -18.58 -18.13
CA ALA A 114 1.68 -19.55 -17.95
C ALA A 114 0.77 -19.20 -16.76
N GLY A 115 1.32 -18.72 -15.64
CA GLY A 115 0.51 -18.29 -14.49
C GLY A 115 -0.34 -17.05 -14.79
N ALA A 116 0.20 -16.07 -15.52
CA ALA A 116 -0.56 -14.89 -15.94
C ALA A 116 -1.69 -15.26 -16.92
N LEU A 117 -1.43 -16.20 -17.83
CA LEU A 117 -2.45 -16.75 -18.73
C LEU A 117 -3.54 -17.52 -17.97
N ASN A 118 -3.18 -18.29 -16.94
CA ASN A 118 -4.16 -18.97 -16.10
C ASN A 118 -5.09 -17.97 -15.40
N ILE A 119 -4.54 -16.89 -14.80
CA ILE A 119 -5.37 -15.82 -14.20
C ILE A 119 -6.30 -15.18 -15.25
N LEU A 120 -5.83 -15.02 -16.49
CA LEU A 120 -6.64 -14.44 -17.56
C LEU A 120 -7.78 -15.36 -18.04
N GLN A 121 -7.58 -16.68 -17.99
CA GLN A 121 -8.50 -17.69 -18.54
C GLN A 121 -9.53 -18.20 -17.53
N VAL A 122 -9.17 -18.26 -16.25
CA VAL A 122 -10.07 -18.73 -15.19
C VAL A 122 -11.13 -17.66 -14.91
N PRO A 123 -12.42 -18.02 -14.78
CA PRO A 123 -13.45 -17.07 -14.37
C PRO A 123 -13.07 -16.40 -13.04
N ASN A 124 -13.14 -15.07 -12.98
CA ASN A 124 -13.01 -14.35 -11.71
C ASN A 124 -14.35 -14.37 -10.95
N ALA A 125 -14.34 -14.06 -9.66
CA ALA A 125 -15.54 -13.97 -8.82
C ALA A 125 -16.46 -12.78 -9.19
N GLY A 126 -16.27 -12.20 -10.38
CA GLY A 126 -16.86 -10.96 -10.86
C GLY A 126 -15.91 -9.78 -10.66
N GLY A 127 -15.61 -9.06 -11.72
CA GLY A 127 -14.77 -7.87 -11.62
C GLY A 127 -14.22 -7.39 -12.95
N SER A 128 -13.92 -6.10 -12.99
CA SER A 128 -13.40 -5.40 -14.17
C SER A 128 -11.88 -5.16 -14.09
N SER A 129 -11.20 -5.85 -13.18
CA SER A 129 -9.79 -5.66 -12.82
C SER A 129 -8.83 -6.72 -13.38
N ILE A 130 -9.30 -7.66 -14.22
CA ILE A 130 -8.53 -8.80 -14.74
C ILE A 130 -7.16 -8.39 -15.28
N VAL A 131 -7.11 -7.33 -16.11
CA VAL A 131 -5.83 -6.86 -16.68
C VAL A 131 -4.83 -6.44 -15.60
N SER A 132 -5.31 -5.79 -14.53
CA SER A 132 -4.44 -5.34 -13.43
C SER A 132 -3.94 -6.50 -12.57
N GLU A 133 -4.73 -7.58 -12.43
CA GLU A 133 -4.35 -8.80 -11.72
C GLU A 133 -3.33 -9.61 -12.52
N VAL A 134 -3.60 -9.82 -13.80
CA VAL A 134 -2.70 -10.51 -14.75
C VAL A 134 -1.33 -9.84 -14.78
N LEU A 135 -1.29 -8.50 -14.90
CA LEU A 135 -0.03 -7.77 -14.93
C LEU A 135 0.64 -7.69 -13.57
N SER A 136 -0.14 -7.71 -12.47
CA SER A 136 0.41 -7.81 -11.12
C SER A 136 1.18 -9.11 -10.97
N PHE A 137 0.58 -10.24 -11.34
CA PHE A 137 1.25 -11.53 -11.28
C PHE A 137 2.42 -11.61 -12.26
N GLU A 138 2.26 -11.16 -13.51
CA GLU A 138 3.32 -11.17 -14.52
C GLU A 138 4.54 -10.36 -14.05
N MET A 139 4.33 -9.19 -13.43
CA MET A 139 5.40 -8.40 -12.82
C MET A 139 6.14 -9.21 -11.75
N LEU A 140 5.40 -9.84 -10.83
CA LEU A 140 6.01 -10.63 -9.75
C LEU A 140 6.75 -11.87 -10.28
N GLN A 141 6.19 -12.55 -11.28
CA GLN A 141 6.80 -13.71 -11.94
C GLN A 141 8.09 -13.33 -12.67
N ARG A 142 8.07 -12.24 -13.45
CA ARG A 142 9.22 -11.81 -14.26
C ARG A 142 10.34 -11.20 -13.42
N CYS A 143 9.98 -10.37 -12.44
CA CYS A 143 10.97 -9.75 -11.57
C CYS A 143 11.49 -10.77 -10.57
N PHE A 144 10.60 -11.41 -9.80
CA PHE A 144 10.95 -12.14 -8.58
C PHE A 144 10.75 -13.66 -8.66
N ARG A 145 10.47 -14.20 -9.86
CA ARG A 145 10.25 -15.64 -10.10
C ARG A 145 9.08 -16.23 -9.29
N ALA A 146 8.10 -15.40 -8.93
CA ALA A 146 6.88 -15.84 -8.24
C ALA A 146 6.14 -16.90 -9.06
N LYS A 147 5.71 -18.01 -8.44
CA LYS A 147 4.99 -19.10 -9.10
C LYS A 147 3.53 -19.11 -8.67
N LEU A 148 2.60 -19.15 -9.61
CA LEU A 148 1.17 -19.20 -9.28
C LEU A 148 0.83 -20.52 -8.57
N TYR A 149 0.07 -20.44 -7.49
CA TYR A 149 -0.43 -21.61 -6.76
C TYR A 149 -1.94 -21.78 -6.94
N LYS A 150 -2.71 -20.72 -6.69
CA LYS A 150 -4.17 -20.68 -6.83
C LYS A 150 -4.64 -19.30 -7.26
N THR A 151 -5.67 -19.24 -8.06
CA THR A 151 -6.43 -18.03 -8.44
C THR A 151 -7.53 -17.76 -7.41
N GLU A 152 -8.17 -16.58 -7.49
CA GLU A 152 -9.26 -16.13 -6.61
C GLU A 152 -10.31 -17.22 -6.35
N MET A 153 -10.74 -17.93 -7.39
CA MET A 153 -11.82 -18.92 -7.31
C MET A 153 -11.38 -20.33 -6.89
N GLU A 154 -10.07 -20.57 -6.80
CA GLU A 154 -9.51 -21.84 -6.35
C GLU A 154 -9.20 -21.84 -4.84
N VAL A 155 -9.22 -20.66 -4.22
CA VAL A 155 -9.06 -20.51 -2.77
C VAL A 155 -10.41 -20.67 -2.09
N SER A 156 -10.48 -21.58 -1.12
CA SER A 156 -11.68 -21.81 -0.34
C SER A 156 -11.70 -20.96 0.93
N TYR A 157 -12.87 -20.41 1.28
CA TYR A 157 -13.08 -19.57 2.45
C TYR A 157 -14.25 -20.07 3.28
N PHE A 158 -14.15 -19.92 4.60
CA PHE A 158 -15.24 -20.17 5.54
C PHE A 158 -15.22 -19.15 6.69
N PRO A 159 -16.36 -18.51 7.03
CA PRO A 159 -17.64 -18.56 6.33
C PRO A 159 -17.58 -17.91 4.94
N GLU A 160 -18.51 -18.30 4.06
CA GLU A 160 -18.64 -17.74 2.71
C GLU A 160 -19.12 -16.28 2.73
N GLY A 161 -18.88 -15.54 1.64
CA GLY A 161 -19.39 -14.17 1.44
C GLY A 161 -18.54 -13.03 2.02
N GLY A 162 -17.28 -13.32 2.38
CA GLY A 162 -16.31 -12.33 2.88
C GLY A 162 -15.34 -11.79 1.83
N SER A 163 -14.36 -11.01 2.30
CA SER A 163 -13.22 -10.56 1.47
C SER A 163 -12.39 -11.76 1.01
N ILE A 164 -11.99 -11.77 -0.25
CA ILE A 164 -11.15 -12.79 -0.87
C ILE A 164 -9.88 -12.16 -1.48
N THR A 165 -8.84 -12.96 -1.66
CA THR A 165 -7.59 -12.56 -2.32
C THR A 165 -7.65 -12.86 -3.82
N ASP A 166 -7.04 -12.03 -4.65
CA ASP A 166 -7.06 -12.19 -6.11
C ASP A 166 -6.27 -13.43 -6.59
N TYR A 167 -5.13 -13.73 -5.96
CA TYR A 167 -4.40 -14.99 -6.18
C TYR A 167 -3.43 -15.31 -5.03
N VAL A 168 -2.96 -16.55 -5.02
CA VAL A 168 -1.92 -17.06 -4.12
C VAL A 168 -0.74 -17.53 -4.95
N CYS A 169 0.47 -17.12 -4.56
CA CYS A 169 1.70 -17.52 -5.23
C CYS A 169 2.77 -17.97 -4.22
N ASP A 170 3.77 -18.68 -4.72
CA ASP A 170 5.03 -18.92 -4.01
C ASP A 170 6.09 -17.95 -4.52
N MET A 171 6.76 -17.24 -3.62
CA MET A 171 7.87 -16.36 -3.96
C MET A 171 8.89 -16.38 -2.82
N PHE A 172 10.16 -16.64 -3.15
CA PHE A 172 11.22 -16.83 -2.16
C PHE A 172 10.91 -17.91 -1.11
N ASN A 173 10.32 -19.04 -1.54
CA ASN A 173 9.89 -20.15 -0.69
C ASN A 173 8.88 -19.73 0.40
N THR A 174 8.12 -18.68 0.12
CA THR A 174 7.08 -18.14 1.00
C THR A 174 5.78 -18.21 0.23
N LYS A 175 4.74 -18.82 0.81
CA LYS A 175 3.39 -18.80 0.23
C LYS A 175 2.72 -17.48 0.59
N ILE A 176 2.27 -16.73 -0.42
CA ILE A 176 1.82 -15.35 -0.31
C ILE A 176 0.42 -15.22 -0.87
N GLY A 177 -0.50 -14.63 -0.08
CA GLY A 177 -1.76 -14.12 -0.59
C GLY A 177 -1.54 -12.75 -1.22
N VAL A 178 -1.99 -12.57 -2.46
CA VAL A 178 -1.86 -11.29 -3.18
C VAL A 178 -3.23 -10.74 -3.49
N SER A 179 -3.43 -9.49 -3.08
CA SER A 179 -4.58 -8.68 -3.47
C SER A 179 -4.13 -7.51 -4.34
N VAL A 180 -4.94 -7.13 -5.32
CA VAL A 180 -4.64 -6.11 -6.31
C VAL A 180 -5.68 -4.99 -6.23
N THR A 181 -5.20 -3.75 -6.38
CA THR A 181 -6.08 -2.60 -6.44
C THR A 181 -5.47 -1.47 -7.25
N ARG A 182 -6.29 -0.46 -7.52
CA ARG A 182 -5.98 0.69 -8.38
C ARG A 182 -6.28 1.94 -7.58
N ALA A 183 -5.28 2.78 -7.37
CA ALA A 183 -5.44 4.06 -6.70
C ALA A 183 -5.80 5.14 -7.72
N ILE A 184 -7.07 5.16 -8.10
CA ILE A 184 -7.61 6.14 -9.04
C ILE A 184 -8.73 6.93 -8.39
N LYS A 185 -8.84 8.19 -8.78
CA LYS A 185 -9.99 9.03 -8.49
C LYS A 185 -10.61 9.46 -9.81
N PHE A 186 -11.91 9.30 -9.95
CA PHE A 186 -12.63 9.65 -11.18
C PHE A 186 -12.72 11.18 -11.37
N HIS A 187 -12.81 11.93 -10.26
CA HIS A 187 -12.94 13.38 -10.27
C HIS A 187 -12.02 14.04 -9.25
N GLY A 188 -11.30 15.07 -9.68
CA GLY A 188 -10.40 15.83 -8.85
C GLY A 188 -9.08 15.10 -8.56
N GLU A 189 -8.28 15.71 -7.69
CA GLU A 189 -6.99 15.16 -7.28
C GLU A 189 -7.15 14.06 -6.24
N TYR A 190 -6.25 13.08 -6.33
CA TYR A 190 -6.13 12.00 -5.35
C TYR A 190 -5.46 12.56 -4.09
N VAL A 191 -6.18 12.56 -2.96
CA VAL A 191 -5.76 13.17 -1.70
C VAL A 191 -5.62 12.14 -0.57
N HIS A 192 -5.19 12.60 0.60
CA HIS A 192 -4.95 11.78 1.78
C HIS A 192 -6.16 10.89 2.15
N ASP A 193 -7.36 11.47 2.20
CA ASP A 193 -8.58 10.75 2.56
C ASP A 193 -8.92 9.62 1.58
N ASP A 194 -8.64 9.81 0.28
CA ASP A 194 -8.85 8.76 -0.73
C ASP A 194 -7.91 7.57 -0.49
N ALA A 195 -6.64 7.85 -0.19
CA ALA A 195 -5.65 6.83 0.16
C ALA A 195 -6.00 6.13 1.48
N GLU A 196 -6.41 6.87 2.49
CA GLU A 196 -6.75 6.32 3.79
C GLU A 196 -7.96 5.39 3.67
N HIS A 197 -9.02 5.83 3.00
CA HIS A 197 -10.18 5.00 2.73
C HIS A 197 -9.82 3.74 1.95
N LEU A 198 -9.01 3.87 0.88
CA LEU A 198 -8.58 2.74 0.06
C LEU A 198 -7.76 1.73 0.87
N LEU A 199 -6.72 2.19 1.56
CA LEU A 199 -5.81 1.33 2.33
C LEU A 199 -6.53 0.69 3.51
N MET A 200 -7.31 1.43 4.28
CA MET A 200 -8.06 0.89 5.41
C MET A 200 -9.04 -0.20 4.97
N LYS A 201 -9.77 0.04 3.88
CA LYS A 201 -10.70 -0.96 3.32
C LYS A 201 -9.94 -2.21 2.86
N LYS A 202 -8.87 -2.05 2.08
CA LYS A 202 -8.16 -3.17 1.48
C LYS A 202 -7.36 -3.98 2.49
N LEU A 203 -6.64 -3.34 3.40
CA LEU A 203 -5.84 -4.02 4.41
C LEU A 203 -6.71 -4.77 5.42
N LYS A 204 -7.83 -4.18 5.88
CA LYS A 204 -8.79 -4.91 6.73
C LYS A 204 -9.39 -6.11 5.99
N GLY A 205 -9.71 -5.96 4.71
CA GLY A 205 -10.20 -7.06 3.87
C GLY A 205 -9.18 -8.19 3.72
N ILE A 206 -7.89 -7.87 3.57
CA ILE A 206 -6.80 -8.86 3.51
C ILE A 206 -6.62 -9.61 4.83
N VAL A 207 -6.71 -8.90 5.97
CA VAL A 207 -6.66 -9.55 7.29
C VAL A 207 -7.85 -10.48 7.47
N GLN A 208 -9.05 -10.07 7.02
CA GLN A 208 -10.24 -10.91 7.05
C GLN A 208 -10.11 -12.14 6.13
N SER A 209 -9.66 -11.95 4.89
CA SER A 209 -9.51 -13.06 3.92
C SER A 209 -8.50 -14.09 4.42
N SER A 210 -7.40 -13.64 5.04
CA SER A 210 -6.39 -14.52 5.65
C SER A 210 -6.94 -15.34 6.83
N ARG A 211 -7.88 -14.79 7.61
CA ARG A 211 -8.53 -15.53 8.70
C ARG A 211 -9.52 -16.56 8.18
N ASN A 212 -10.28 -16.19 7.15
CA ASN A 212 -11.35 -17.02 6.61
C ASN A 212 -10.84 -18.06 5.61
N SER A 213 -9.63 -17.92 5.08
CA SER A 213 -9.08 -18.89 4.14
C SER A 213 -8.82 -20.23 4.82
N LEU A 214 -9.28 -21.29 4.14
CA LEU A 214 -8.93 -22.67 4.48
C LEU A 214 -7.49 -23.00 4.06
N GLU A 215 -6.92 -22.21 3.15
CA GLU A 215 -5.51 -22.26 2.79
C GLU A 215 -4.67 -21.46 3.78
N LYS A 216 -3.43 -21.91 4.02
CA LYS A 216 -2.49 -21.19 4.87
C LYS A 216 -1.35 -20.62 4.05
N TRP A 217 -1.27 -19.30 4.00
CA TRP A 217 -0.14 -18.52 3.51
C TRP A 217 0.49 -17.77 4.68
N SER A 218 1.78 -17.45 4.60
CA SER A 218 2.54 -16.86 5.70
C SER A 218 2.74 -15.34 5.58
N LYS A 219 2.41 -14.77 4.42
CA LYS A 219 2.65 -13.36 4.09
C LYS A 219 1.58 -12.83 3.14
N GLN A 220 1.31 -11.52 3.19
CA GLN A 220 0.40 -10.83 2.26
C GLN A 220 1.13 -9.81 1.40
N ILE A 221 0.64 -9.63 0.19
CA ILE A 221 0.93 -8.47 -0.65
C ILE A 221 -0.38 -7.75 -1.00
N LEU A 222 -0.40 -6.44 -0.83
CA LEU A 222 -1.36 -5.57 -1.50
C LEU A 222 -0.63 -4.83 -2.62
N HIS A 223 -0.89 -5.18 -3.87
CA HIS A 223 -0.33 -4.49 -5.02
C HIS A 223 -1.27 -3.37 -5.47
N VAL A 224 -0.81 -2.14 -5.31
CA VAL A 224 -1.53 -0.91 -5.67
C VAL A 224 -0.92 -0.31 -6.93
N TRP A 225 -1.70 -0.29 -8.01
CA TRP A 225 -1.36 0.45 -9.22
C TRP A 225 -1.66 1.93 -9.03
N SER A 226 -0.65 2.78 -9.24
CA SER A 226 -0.73 4.23 -9.12
C SER A 226 -0.49 4.92 -10.47
N PRO A 227 -1.39 5.82 -10.92
CA PRO A 227 -1.28 6.43 -12.26
C PRO A 227 -0.12 7.41 -12.37
N ASN A 228 0.35 7.97 -11.25
CA ASN A 228 1.43 8.93 -11.22
C ASN A 228 2.15 8.91 -9.85
N LYS A 229 3.26 9.65 -9.78
CA LYS A 229 4.11 9.70 -8.58
C LYS A 229 3.44 10.44 -7.41
N HIS A 230 2.59 11.43 -7.69
CA HIS A 230 1.84 12.14 -6.65
C HIS A 230 0.94 11.17 -5.87
N THR A 231 0.11 10.41 -6.56
CA THR A 231 -0.75 9.38 -5.95
C THR A 231 0.07 8.34 -5.17
N ALA A 232 1.21 7.90 -5.70
CA ALA A 232 2.08 6.93 -5.02
C ALA A 232 2.66 7.49 -3.71
N ASN A 233 3.06 8.77 -3.72
CA ASN A 233 3.56 9.47 -2.54
C ASN A 233 2.46 9.63 -1.47
N VAL A 234 1.25 10.02 -1.86
CA VAL A 234 0.10 10.16 -0.95
C VAL A 234 -0.20 8.83 -0.25
N ILE A 235 -0.29 7.73 -1.01
CA ILE A 235 -0.48 6.38 -0.45
C ILE A 235 0.62 6.03 0.55
N THR A 236 1.87 6.40 0.23
CA THR A 236 3.01 6.08 1.08
C THR A 236 3.02 6.86 2.38
N GLN A 237 2.66 8.14 2.33
CA GLN A 237 2.51 8.97 3.52
C GLN A 237 1.41 8.43 4.44
N VAL A 238 0.25 8.11 3.86
CA VAL A 238 -0.88 7.56 4.61
C VAL A 238 -0.52 6.22 5.24
N TYR A 239 0.09 5.30 4.46
CA TYR A 239 0.50 3.99 4.97
C TYR A 239 1.38 4.10 6.22
N ASN A 240 2.33 5.03 6.24
CA ASN A 240 3.24 5.20 7.38
C ASN A 240 2.50 5.59 8.67
N ASN A 241 1.36 6.27 8.55
CA ASN A 241 0.53 6.72 9.67
C ASN A 241 -0.54 5.69 10.07
N LEU A 242 -0.72 4.60 9.31
CA LEU A 242 -1.71 3.58 9.65
C LEU A 242 -1.29 2.80 10.91
N PRO A 243 -2.26 2.32 11.70
CA PRO A 243 -2.00 1.40 12.81
C PRO A 243 -1.37 0.07 12.34
N ASP A 244 -0.50 -0.50 13.18
CA ASP A 244 0.23 -1.73 12.83
C ASP A 244 -0.67 -2.98 12.79
N ASP A 245 -1.78 -2.99 13.53
CA ASP A 245 -2.78 -4.05 13.46
C ASP A 245 -3.49 -4.09 12.09
N VAL A 246 -3.65 -2.92 11.45
CA VAL A 246 -4.18 -2.82 10.09
C VAL A 246 -3.13 -3.27 9.06
N LYS A 247 -1.87 -2.86 9.22
CA LYS A 247 -0.77 -3.31 8.32
C LYS A 247 -0.56 -4.81 8.41
N SER A 248 -0.65 -5.38 9.62
CA SER A 248 -0.39 -6.80 9.91
C SER A 248 0.93 -7.25 9.28
N ASN A 249 0.99 -8.43 8.69
CA ASN A 249 2.13 -8.91 7.92
C ASN A 249 2.06 -8.58 6.41
N THR A 250 1.38 -7.49 6.04
CA THR A 250 1.14 -7.12 4.62
C THR A 250 2.20 -6.19 4.06
N VAL A 251 2.81 -6.59 2.94
CA VAL A 251 3.66 -5.71 2.13
C VAL A 251 2.79 -5.00 1.10
N VAL A 252 2.70 -3.67 1.19
CA VAL A 252 2.05 -2.84 0.18
C VAL A 252 3.06 -2.50 -0.91
N ILE A 253 2.84 -2.99 -2.12
CA ILE A 253 3.63 -2.62 -3.30
C ILE A 253 2.88 -1.48 -3.99
N VAL A 254 3.49 -0.31 -4.08
CA VAL A 254 2.93 0.84 -4.81
C VAL A 254 3.70 0.99 -6.11
N THR A 255 3.04 0.66 -7.22
CA THR A 255 3.66 0.65 -8.54
C THR A 255 3.18 1.84 -9.34
N THR A 256 4.07 2.79 -9.61
CA THR A 256 3.78 3.95 -10.45
C THR A 256 3.87 3.57 -11.91
N THR A 257 2.76 3.70 -12.64
CA THR A 257 2.69 3.31 -14.05
C THR A 257 3.00 4.47 -14.97
N GLN A 258 3.67 4.20 -16.09
CA GLN A 258 3.80 5.14 -17.21
C GLN A 258 3.00 4.62 -18.40
N ALA A 259 2.26 5.49 -19.11
CA ALA A 259 1.55 5.15 -20.35
C ALA A 259 0.69 3.86 -20.30
N SER A 260 0.00 3.58 -19.18
CA SER A 260 -0.63 2.29 -18.91
C SER A 260 -2.15 2.39 -18.65
N ASN A 261 -2.88 3.16 -19.45
CA ASN A 261 -4.31 3.41 -19.23
C ASN A 261 -5.14 2.11 -19.17
N PHE A 262 -4.71 1.04 -19.83
CA PHE A 262 -5.37 -0.27 -19.79
C PHE A 262 -5.41 -0.91 -18.40
N ILE A 263 -4.51 -0.53 -17.48
CA ILE A 263 -4.54 -1.01 -16.08
C ILE A 263 -5.77 -0.44 -15.37
N TYR A 264 -6.17 0.79 -15.70
CA TYR A 264 -7.21 1.53 -15.00
C TYR A 264 -8.60 1.43 -15.63
N LYS A 265 -8.70 0.79 -16.80
CA LYS A 265 -9.98 0.60 -17.47
C LYS A 265 -10.71 -0.62 -16.91
N ASN A 266 -12.02 -0.48 -16.81
CA ASN A 266 -12.92 -1.60 -16.61
C ASN A 266 -13.25 -2.16 -18.00
N ARG A 267 -13.12 -3.47 -18.21
CA ARG A 267 -13.62 -4.11 -19.45
C ARG A 267 -15.14 -4.05 -19.50
#